data_AF-A0A1H7QAF0-F1
#
_entry.id   AF-A0A1H7QAF0-F1
#
_cell.length_a   1.000
_cell.length_b   1.000
_cell.length_c   1.000
_cell.angle_alpha   90.00
_cell.angle_beta   90.00
_cell.angle_gamma   90.00
#
_symmetry.space_group_name_H-M   'P 1'
#
loop_
_entity.id
_entity.type
_entity.pdbx_description
1 polymer ?
#
loop_
_entity_poly.entity_id
_entity_poly.type
_entity_poly.pdbx_seq_one_letter_code
_entity_poly.pdbx_strand_id
1 'polypeptide(L)'
;MNNDLKQFMEKTFPTGTKIKIDRAANDDIVGKKYIVDRIDDNGLYCSTESGNVVLIDPDESTFYKLDQPPIVAYGCDDEPAELTDVRKISEFIINNGLYGDITMYKKDTGEFVLSTIGIFIYQIADMDFRNEQLTILVPLQQQFPFGMPDTVTMKAKSIHAIKIVFAFFLPGLHHTLLSKSCPKCFHA
;
A
#
# COMPACT_ATOMS: atom_id res chain seq x y z
N MET A 1 5.30 -19.56 -19.26
CA MET A 1 5.82 -19.36 -17.89
C MET A 1 6.96 -20.32 -17.58
N ASN A 2 8.08 -19.83 -17.04
CA ASN A 2 9.19 -20.67 -16.56
C ASN A 2 8.80 -21.43 -15.26
N ASN A 3 9.42 -22.58 -15.00
CA ASN A 3 9.18 -23.43 -13.83
C ASN A 3 9.33 -22.69 -12.49
N ASP A 4 10.33 -21.82 -12.35
CA ASP A 4 10.55 -21.07 -11.10
C ASP A 4 9.39 -20.11 -10.82
N LEU A 5 8.91 -19.41 -11.85
CA LEU A 5 7.78 -18.50 -11.75
C LEU A 5 6.48 -19.26 -11.49
N LYS A 6 6.30 -20.42 -12.14
CA LYS A 6 5.17 -21.31 -11.89
C LYS A 6 5.13 -21.77 -10.43
N GLN A 7 6.25 -22.25 -9.91
CA GLN A 7 6.35 -22.71 -8.51
C GLN A 7 6.08 -21.56 -7.53
N PHE A 8 6.58 -20.36 -7.84
CA PHE A 8 6.30 -19.16 -7.05
C PHE A 8 4.80 -18.80 -7.09
N MET A 9 4.17 -18.84 -8.27
CA MET A 9 2.74 -18.56 -8.42
C MET A 9 1.88 -19.60 -7.71
N GLU A 10 2.19 -20.89 -7.80
CA GLU A 10 1.48 -21.97 -7.10
C GLU A 10 1.59 -21.87 -5.58
N LYS A 11 2.79 -21.52 -5.07
CA LYS A 11 3.02 -21.30 -3.63
C LYS A 11 2.29 -20.04 -3.15
N THR A 12 2.35 -18.97 -3.93
CA THR A 12 1.88 -17.65 -3.51
C THR A 12 0.38 -17.54 -3.72
N PHE A 13 -0.15 -17.93 -4.86
CA PHE A 13 -1.56 -17.80 -5.24
C PHE A 13 -2.20 -19.17 -5.47
N PRO A 14 -2.32 -20.03 -4.43
CA PRO A 14 -2.94 -21.34 -4.60
C PRO A 14 -4.39 -21.22 -5.09
N THR A 15 -4.90 -22.30 -5.69
CA THR A 15 -6.30 -22.38 -6.13
C THR A 15 -7.27 -21.94 -5.01
N GLY A 16 -8.25 -21.12 -5.38
CA GLY A 16 -9.20 -20.48 -4.48
C GLY A 16 -8.79 -19.09 -3.98
N THR A 17 -7.56 -18.66 -4.25
CA THR A 17 -7.09 -17.32 -3.86
C THR A 17 -7.86 -16.24 -4.61
N LYS A 18 -8.45 -15.28 -3.89
CA LYS A 18 -9.04 -14.10 -4.50
C LYS A 18 -7.95 -13.10 -4.84
N ILE A 19 -7.95 -12.60 -6.07
CA ILE A 19 -7.01 -11.61 -6.57
C ILE A 19 -7.72 -10.43 -7.22
N LYS A 20 -7.07 -9.28 -7.27
CA LYS A 20 -7.50 -8.12 -8.05
C LYS A 20 -6.38 -7.70 -8.99
N ILE A 21 -6.76 -7.39 -10.23
CA ILE A 21 -5.83 -6.95 -11.26
C ILE A 21 -5.65 -5.43 -11.18
N ASP A 22 -4.40 -4.99 -11.03
CA ASP A 22 -3.99 -3.57 -11.02
C ASP A 22 -3.64 -3.09 -12.44
N ARG A 23 -2.99 -3.95 -13.22
CA ARG A 23 -2.56 -3.68 -14.59
C ARG A 23 -2.56 -4.95 -15.41
N ALA A 24 -2.98 -4.88 -16.66
CA ALA A 24 -2.87 -5.96 -17.63
C ALA A 24 -2.79 -5.37 -19.04
N ALA A 25 -2.41 -6.19 -20.03
CA ALA A 25 -2.47 -5.79 -21.45
C ALA A 25 -3.91 -5.54 -21.93
N ASN A 26 -4.88 -6.20 -21.30
CA ASN A 26 -6.30 -5.99 -21.56
C ASN A 26 -6.91 -5.12 -20.46
N ASP A 27 -7.33 -3.89 -20.80
CA ASP A 27 -7.94 -2.97 -19.84
C ASP A 27 -9.29 -3.47 -19.30
N ASP A 28 -10.00 -4.34 -20.03
CA ASP A 28 -11.30 -4.86 -19.59
C ASP A 28 -11.22 -5.72 -18.33
N ILE A 29 -10.05 -6.28 -18.02
CA ILE A 29 -9.86 -7.12 -16.82
C ILE A 29 -9.34 -6.33 -15.62
N VAL A 30 -8.82 -5.12 -15.83
CA VAL A 30 -8.24 -4.27 -14.78
C VAL A 30 -9.30 -3.81 -13.78
N GLY A 31 -8.94 -3.78 -12.49
CA GLY A 31 -9.80 -3.36 -11.39
C GLY A 31 -10.82 -4.41 -10.94
N LYS A 32 -11.00 -5.49 -11.70
CA LYS A 32 -11.92 -6.59 -11.38
C LYS A 32 -11.31 -7.59 -10.42
N LYS A 33 -12.18 -8.31 -9.71
CA LYS A 33 -11.85 -9.37 -8.75
C LYS A 33 -12.01 -10.72 -9.42
N TYR A 34 -11.05 -11.60 -9.19
CA TYR A 34 -11.06 -12.96 -9.71
C TYR A 34 -10.65 -13.95 -8.63
N ILE A 35 -10.99 -15.21 -8.85
CA ILE A 35 -10.60 -16.36 -8.03
C ILE A 35 -9.65 -17.19 -8.88
N VAL A 36 -8.48 -17.55 -8.34
CA VAL A 36 -7.54 -18.43 -9.05
C VAL A 36 -8.12 -19.83 -9.11
N ASP A 37 -8.39 -20.34 -10.31
CA ASP A 37 -8.93 -21.69 -10.51
C ASP A 37 -7.79 -22.69 -10.67
N ARG A 38 -6.83 -22.37 -11.54
CA ARG A 38 -5.64 -23.19 -11.78
C ARG A 38 -4.48 -22.36 -12.31
N ILE A 39 -3.29 -22.95 -12.21
CA ILE A 39 -2.04 -22.38 -12.72
C ILE A 39 -1.40 -23.44 -13.63
N ASP A 40 -1.03 -23.06 -14.84
CA ASP A 40 -0.31 -23.93 -15.78
C ASP A 40 0.82 -23.17 -16.48
N ASP A 41 1.43 -23.76 -17.49
CA ASP A 41 2.59 -23.18 -18.19
C ASP A 41 2.24 -21.91 -19.00
N ASN A 42 0.95 -21.62 -19.22
CA ASN A 42 0.45 -20.45 -19.93
C ASN A 42 0.07 -19.29 -19.00
N GLY A 43 -0.04 -19.51 -17.69
CA GLY A 43 -0.36 -18.46 -16.72
C GLY A 43 -1.41 -18.87 -15.68
N LEU A 44 -2.13 -17.88 -15.15
CA LEU A 44 -3.16 -18.08 -14.13
C LEU A 44 -4.54 -18.05 -14.80
N TYR A 45 -5.30 -19.13 -14.64
CA TYR A 45 -6.72 -19.15 -15.01
C TYR A 45 -7.50 -18.65 -13.82
N CYS A 46 -8.30 -17.60 -14.03
CA CYS A 46 -9.06 -17.00 -12.97
C CYS A 46 -10.51 -16.75 -13.37
N SER A 47 -11.43 -17.03 -12.46
CA SER A 47 -12.86 -16.86 -12.68
C SER A 47 -13.40 -15.66 -11.91
N THR A 48 -14.35 -14.93 -12.50
CA THR A 48 -15.19 -13.97 -11.75
C THR A 48 -16.26 -14.71 -10.96
N GLU A 49 -16.88 -14.06 -9.98
CA GLU A 49 -18.07 -14.60 -9.28
C GLU A 49 -19.24 -14.90 -10.25
N SER A 50 -19.28 -14.24 -11.41
CA SER A 50 -20.25 -14.50 -12.48
C SER A 50 -19.88 -15.69 -13.39
N GLY A 51 -18.75 -16.36 -13.15
CA GLY A 51 -18.30 -17.54 -13.90
C GLY A 51 -17.52 -17.24 -15.19
N ASN A 52 -17.15 -15.97 -15.45
CA ASN A 52 -16.31 -15.64 -16.60
C ASN A 52 -14.86 -16.00 -16.29
N VAL A 53 -14.23 -16.81 -17.15
CA VAL A 53 -12.84 -17.22 -16.98
C VAL A 53 -11.92 -16.37 -17.85
N VAL A 54 -10.83 -15.90 -17.26
CA VAL A 54 -9.76 -15.16 -17.95
C VAL A 54 -8.43 -15.86 -17.72
N LEU A 55 -7.55 -15.77 -18.71
CA LEU A 55 -6.14 -16.14 -18.55
C LEU A 55 -5.36 -14.87 -18.25
N ILE A 56 -4.65 -14.86 -17.13
CA ILE A 56 -3.78 -13.76 -16.71
C ILE A 56 -2.35 -14.21 -16.94
N ASP A 57 -1.63 -13.44 -17.75
CA ASP A 57 -0.19 -13.58 -17.91
C ASP A 57 0.52 -12.85 -16.76
N PRO A 58 1.20 -13.56 -15.85
CA PRO A 58 1.93 -12.94 -14.74
C PRO A 58 3.17 -12.14 -15.19
N ASP A 59 3.69 -12.37 -16.38
CA ASP A 59 4.82 -11.61 -16.91
C ASP A 59 4.39 -10.22 -17.42
N GLU A 60 3.13 -10.10 -17.86
CA GLU A 60 2.58 -8.86 -18.43
C GLU A 60 1.53 -8.16 -17.56
N SER A 61 1.14 -8.78 -16.44
CA SER A 61 0.08 -8.28 -15.56
C SER A 61 0.57 -8.06 -14.14
N THR A 62 0.03 -7.04 -13.48
CA THR A 62 0.21 -6.79 -12.05
C THR A 62 -1.10 -7.08 -11.34
N PHE A 63 -1.07 -7.96 -10.33
CA PHE A 63 -2.22 -8.34 -9.53
C PHE A 63 -1.81 -8.66 -8.10
N TYR A 64 -2.76 -8.57 -7.16
CA TYR A 64 -2.52 -8.78 -5.73
C TYR A 64 -3.64 -9.61 -5.11
N LYS A 65 -3.33 -10.27 -3.99
CA LYS A 65 -4.32 -11.01 -3.21
C LYS A 65 -5.32 -10.04 -2.56
N LEU A 66 -6.60 -10.38 -2.63
CA LEU A 66 -7.68 -9.66 -1.94
C LEU A 66 -7.84 -10.12 -0.48
N ASP A 67 -7.49 -11.37 -0.19
CA ASP A 67 -7.66 -11.98 1.12
C ASP A 67 -6.36 -11.96 1.94
N GLN A 68 -5.54 -10.90 1.83
CA GLN A 68 -4.54 -10.66 2.88
C GLN A 68 -5.29 -10.18 4.13
N PRO A 69 -5.08 -10.79 5.32
CA PRO A 69 -5.68 -10.28 6.53
C PRO A 69 -5.31 -8.80 6.65
N PRO A 70 -6.29 -7.90 6.85
CA PRO A 70 -6.04 -6.47 6.90
C PRO A 70 -4.91 -6.18 7.88
N ILE A 71 -3.96 -5.37 7.44
CA ILE A 71 -2.84 -4.90 8.25
C ILE A 71 -3.26 -3.59 8.87
N VAL A 72 -3.20 -3.50 10.20
CA VAL A 72 -3.38 -2.24 10.91
C VAL A 72 -2.02 -1.58 11.04
N ALA A 73 -1.89 -0.39 10.47
CA ALA A 73 -0.70 0.45 10.56
C ALA A 73 -0.89 1.56 11.58
N TYR A 74 0.10 1.73 12.45
CA TYR A 74 0.19 2.81 13.43
C TYR A 74 1.34 3.74 13.03
N GLY A 75 1.02 5.00 12.77
CA GLY A 75 1.99 6.08 12.48
C GLY A 75 2.01 7.14 13.59
N CYS A 76 2.84 8.17 13.41
CA CYS A 76 2.91 9.30 14.35
C CYS A 76 1.65 10.18 14.23
N ASP A 77 0.90 10.31 15.32
CA ASP A 77 -0.28 11.18 15.49
C ASP A 77 -1.51 10.90 14.61
N ASP A 78 -1.54 9.81 13.84
CA ASP A 78 -2.68 9.44 12.98
C ASP A 78 -3.57 8.32 13.57
N GLU A 79 -4.84 8.31 13.17
CA GLU A 79 -5.74 7.18 13.43
C GLU A 79 -5.21 5.90 12.73
N PRO A 80 -5.37 4.71 13.34
CA PRO A 80 -4.89 3.47 12.74
C PRO A 80 -5.50 3.24 11.36
N ALA A 81 -4.67 2.97 10.36
CA ALA A 81 -5.13 2.71 9.00
C ALA A 81 -5.20 1.20 8.72
N GLU A 82 -6.32 0.76 8.14
CA GLU A 82 -6.47 -0.62 7.67
C GLU A 82 -6.02 -0.73 6.21
N LEU A 83 -4.99 -1.55 6.00
CA LEU A 83 -4.32 -1.73 4.72
C LEU A 83 -4.49 -3.18 4.27
N THR A 84 -5.05 -3.37 3.08
CA THR A 84 -5.36 -4.70 2.53
C THR A 84 -4.52 -5.05 1.30
N ASP A 85 -3.60 -4.16 0.91
CA ASP A 85 -2.88 -4.22 -0.35
C ASP A 85 -1.42 -3.78 -0.12
N VAL A 86 -0.48 -4.55 -0.69
CA VAL A 86 0.97 -4.29 -0.64
C VAL A 86 1.32 -2.91 -1.19
N ARG A 87 0.66 -2.45 -2.26
CA ARG A 87 0.86 -1.09 -2.81
C ARG A 87 0.44 -0.03 -1.79
N LYS A 88 -0.72 -0.19 -1.15
CA LYS A 88 -1.19 0.75 -0.13
C LYS A 88 -0.26 0.80 1.08
N ILE A 89 0.35 -0.33 1.43
CA ILE A 89 1.37 -0.39 2.47
C ILE A 89 2.59 0.45 2.09
N SER A 90 3.10 0.32 0.85
CA SER A 90 4.21 1.15 0.36
C SER A 90 3.87 2.63 0.40
N GLU A 91 2.69 3.01 -0.10
CA GLU A 91 2.23 4.40 -0.10
C GLU A 91 2.06 4.95 1.32
N PHE A 92 1.54 4.14 2.24
CA PHE A 92 1.43 4.50 3.65
C PHE A 92 2.82 4.73 4.28
N ILE A 93 3.80 3.86 3.98
CA ILE A 93 5.18 4.02 4.47
C ILE A 93 5.79 5.32 3.96
N ILE A 94 5.60 5.65 2.67
CA ILE A 94 6.14 6.87 2.09
C ILE A 94 5.48 8.12 2.69
N ASN A 95 4.15 8.11 2.81
CA ASN A 95 3.41 9.29 3.25
C ASN A 95 3.60 9.55 4.73
N ASN A 96 3.55 8.51 5.58
CA ASN A 96 3.58 8.66 7.03
C ASN A 96 4.98 8.49 7.61
N GLY A 97 5.85 7.73 6.94
CA GLY A 97 7.25 7.52 7.34
C GLY A 97 8.08 8.79 7.29
N LEU A 98 7.64 9.83 6.59
CA LEU A 98 8.29 11.14 6.64
C LEU A 98 8.04 11.90 7.94
N TYR A 99 6.98 11.53 8.68
CA TYR A 99 6.55 12.21 9.91
C TYR A 99 6.90 11.42 11.18
N GLY A 100 7.17 10.12 11.06
CA GLY A 100 7.64 9.29 12.16
C GLY A 100 7.71 7.81 11.77
N ASP A 101 8.18 7.00 12.70
CA ASP A 101 8.31 5.56 12.51
C ASP A 101 6.93 4.88 12.48
N ILE A 102 6.80 3.84 11.67
CA ILE A 102 5.55 3.10 11.48
C ILE A 102 5.72 1.69 12.05
N THR A 103 4.67 1.19 12.69
CA THR A 103 4.58 -0.23 13.08
C THR A 103 3.28 -0.82 12.56
N MET A 104 3.35 -2.04 12.03
CA MET A 104 2.22 -2.71 11.39
C MET A 104 1.98 -4.10 11.96
N TYR A 105 0.71 -4.44 12.13
CA TYR A 105 0.26 -5.72 12.68
C TYR A 105 -0.87 -6.30 11.84
N LYS A 106 -0.97 -7.63 11.77
CA LYS A 106 -2.18 -8.28 11.22
C LYS A 106 -3.36 -8.00 12.14
N LYS A 107 -4.46 -7.47 11.62
CA LYS A 107 -5.66 -7.13 12.40
C LYS A 107 -6.23 -8.34 13.13
N ASP A 108 -6.26 -9.48 12.45
CA ASP A 108 -6.97 -10.67 12.94
C ASP A 108 -6.20 -11.37 14.06
N THR A 109 -4.87 -11.46 13.95
CA THR A 109 -4.01 -12.21 14.88
C THR A 109 -3.22 -11.31 15.83
N GLY A 110 -3.12 -10.01 15.55
CA GLY A 110 -2.23 -9.08 16.25
C GLY A 110 -0.75 -9.35 16.01
N GLU A 111 -0.41 -10.24 15.08
CA GLU A 111 0.98 -10.59 14.77
C GLU A 111 1.71 -9.41 14.14
N PHE A 112 2.96 -9.21 14.56
CA PHE A 112 3.85 -8.23 13.96
C PHE A 112 4.09 -8.54 12.47
N VAL A 113 3.99 -7.52 11.64
CA VAL A 113 4.26 -7.63 10.20
C VAL A 113 5.57 -6.92 9.86
N LEU A 114 5.65 -5.61 10.11
CA LEU A 114 6.83 -4.80 9.82
C LEU A 114 6.91 -3.55 10.71
N SER A 115 8.11 -3.01 10.85
CA SER A 115 8.37 -1.67 11.38
C SER A 115 9.31 -0.91 10.46
N THR A 116 9.23 0.42 10.52
CA THR A 116 10.07 1.32 9.73
C THR A 116 10.89 2.25 10.61
N ILE A 117 12.02 2.72 10.08
CA ILE A 117 12.69 3.95 10.52
C ILE A 117 12.47 4.97 9.42
N GLY A 118 11.63 5.96 9.71
CA GLY A 118 11.05 6.83 8.69
C GLY A 118 10.42 6.05 7.53
N ILE A 119 10.87 6.31 6.30
CA ILE A 119 10.38 5.62 5.08
C ILE A 119 11.07 4.28 4.78
N PHE A 120 12.03 3.84 5.61
CA PHE A 120 12.81 2.63 5.37
C PHE A 120 12.34 1.48 6.26
N ILE A 121 12.20 0.28 5.70
CA ILE A 121 11.87 -0.92 6.48
C ILE A 121 13.04 -1.24 7.43
N TYR A 122 12.75 -1.32 8.73
CA TYR A 122 13.70 -1.68 9.79
C TYR A 122 13.62 -3.16 10.14
N GLN A 123 12.41 -3.65 10.43
CA GLN A 123 12.15 -5.05 10.73
C GLN A 123 10.94 -5.54 9.95
N ILE A 124 10.93 -6.83 9.60
CA ILE A 124 9.83 -7.48 8.88
C ILE A 124 9.81 -8.97 9.21
N ALA A 125 8.61 -9.50 9.44
CA ALA A 125 8.41 -10.88 9.87
C ALA A 125 8.53 -11.88 8.73
N ASP A 126 8.21 -11.47 7.50
CA ASP A 126 8.16 -12.32 6.31
C ASP A 126 9.09 -11.77 5.21
N MET A 127 10.10 -12.56 4.85
CA MET A 127 11.10 -12.18 3.85
C MET A 127 10.59 -12.26 2.41
N ASP A 128 9.62 -13.13 2.11
CA ASP A 128 8.99 -13.18 0.78
C ASP A 128 8.13 -11.92 0.60
N PHE A 129 7.36 -11.55 1.63
CA PHE A 129 6.59 -10.29 1.67
C PHE A 129 7.50 -9.06 1.58
N ARG A 130 8.67 -9.07 2.25
CA ARG A 130 9.67 -8.00 2.13
C ARG A 130 10.11 -7.79 0.69
N ASN A 131 10.39 -8.87 -0.03
CA ASN A 131 10.86 -8.79 -1.41
C ASN A 131 9.78 -8.19 -2.32
N GLU A 132 8.53 -8.65 -2.17
CA GLU A 132 7.37 -8.08 -2.86
C GLU A 132 7.22 -6.59 -2.55
N GLN A 133 7.25 -6.21 -1.28
CA GLN A 133 7.12 -4.83 -0.82
C GLN A 133 8.21 -3.93 -1.42
N LEU A 134 9.47 -4.40 -1.46
CA LEU A 134 10.60 -3.62 -1.97
C LEU A 134 10.52 -3.35 -3.47
N THR A 135 9.87 -4.22 -4.27
CA THR A 135 9.68 -3.96 -5.71
C THR A 135 8.90 -2.67 -5.96
N ILE A 136 7.99 -2.31 -5.05
CA ILE A 136 7.17 -1.10 -5.11
C ILE A 136 7.83 0.04 -4.31
N LEU A 137 8.31 -0.27 -3.10
CA LEU A 137 8.79 0.73 -2.15
C LEU A 137 10.08 1.41 -2.62
N VAL A 138 11.04 0.67 -3.20
CA VAL A 138 12.32 1.24 -3.64
C VAL A 138 12.14 2.30 -4.74
N PRO A 139 11.37 2.06 -5.82
CA PRO A 139 11.07 3.11 -6.80
C PRO A 139 10.39 4.35 -6.21
N LEU A 140 9.52 4.19 -5.21
CA LEU A 140 8.86 5.32 -4.55
C LEU A 140 9.84 6.13 -3.69
N GLN A 141 10.73 5.46 -2.94
CA GLN A 141 11.76 6.12 -2.13
C GLN A 141 12.72 6.95 -2.97
N GLN A 142 13.06 6.48 -4.19
CA GLN A 142 13.94 7.21 -5.12
C GLN A 142 13.36 8.55 -5.61
N GLN A 143 12.06 8.77 -5.47
CA GLN A 143 11.41 10.05 -5.81
C GLN A 143 11.64 11.13 -4.74
N PHE A 144 12.14 10.75 -3.57
CA PHE A 144 12.48 11.66 -2.49
C PHE A 144 14.01 11.78 -2.43
N PRO A 145 14.61 12.79 -3.08
CA PRO A 145 16.05 12.98 -3.04
C PRO A 145 16.50 13.18 -1.59
N PHE A 146 17.56 12.45 -1.20
CA PHE A 146 18.13 12.42 0.15
C PHE A 146 18.13 13.79 0.83
N GLY A 147 17.34 13.88 1.90
CA GLY A 147 17.19 15.05 2.75
C GLY A 147 15.88 14.90 3.53
N MET A 148 15.97 14.46 4.79
CA MET A 148 14.85 14.65 5.72
C MET A 148 14.44 16.13 5.62
N PRO A 149 13.18 16.46 5.30
CA PRO A 149 12.76 17.84 5.43
C PRO A 149 12.90 18.22 6.90
N ASP A 150 13.73 19.22 7.19
CA ASP A 150 13.84 19.79 8.52
C ASP A 150 12.43 20.10 9.03
N THR A 151 12.13 19.75 10.28
CA THR A 151 10.79 19.79 10.91
C THR A 151 10.05 21.13 10.74
N VAL A 152 10.78 22.21 10.45
CA VAL A 152 10.26 23.55 10.17
C VAL A 152 9.59 23.65 8.78
N THR A 153 10.09 22.93 7.77
CA THR A 153 9.62 22.99 6.38
C THR A 153 8.30 22.25 6.15
N MET A 154 7.97 21.27 7.01
CA MET A 154 6.75 20.46 6.86
C MET A 154 5.47 21.17 7.31
N LYS A 155 5.55 22.11 8.27
CA LYS A 155 4.40 22.96 8.63
C LYS A 155 3.96 23.89 7.50
N ALA A 156 4.83 24.18 6.53
CA ALA A 156 4.52 25.07 5.41
C ALA A 156 3.83 24.35 4.22
N LYS A 157 4.12 23.06 3.98
CA LYS A 157 3.51 22.30 2.87
C LYS A 157 2.08 21.82 3.16
N SER A 158 1.72 21.63 4.43
CA SER A 158 0.33 21.33 4.83
C SER A 158 -0.63 22.49 4.48
N ILE A 159 -0.14 23.73 4.40
CA ILE A 159 -0.95 24.90 4.01
C ILE A 159 -1.12 25.02 2.48
N HIS A 160 -0.21 24.44 1.67
CA HIS A 160 -0.30 24.50 0.21
C HIS A 160 -1.06 23.32 -0.41
N ALA A 161 -0.97 22.11 0.15
CA ALA A 161 -1.73 20.96 -0.37
C ALA A 161 -3.25 21.09 -0.11
N ILE A 162 -3.65 21.73 1.01
CA ILE A 162 -5.06 22.00 1.31
C ILE A 162 -5.66 23.07 0.37
N LYS A 163 -4.85 23.96 -0.22
CA LYS A 163 -5.35 24.96 -1.18
C LYS A 163 -5.67 24.37 -2.56
N ILE A 164 -5.06 23.26 -2.95
CA ILE A 164 -5.30 22.67 -4.29
C ILE A 164 -6.60 21.83 -4.31
N VAL A 165 -7.04 21.30 -3.17
CA VAL A 165 -8.29 20.51 -3.10
C VAL A 165 -9.55 21.39 -2.95
N PHE A 166 -9.42 22.63 -2.47
CA PHE A 166 -10.57 23.52 -2.22
C PHE A 166 -10.88 24.54 -3.33
N ALA A 167 -10.26 24.44 -4.51
CA ALA A 167 -10.47 25.42 -5.59
C ALA A 167 -11.53 25.04 -6.65
N PHE A 168 -12.21 23.89 -6.53
CA PHE A 168 -13.18 23.43 -7.53
C PHE A 168 -14.66 23.39 -7.11
N PHE A 169 -15.03 23.83 -5.89
CA PHE A 169 -16.45 23.84 -5.51
C PHE A 169 -16.86 25.08 -4.68
N LEU A 170 -17.46 26.04 -5.40
CA LEU A 170 -18.46 27.06 -5.00
C LEU A 170 -18.07 28.25 -4.07
N PRO A 171 -18.69 29.44 -4.30
CA PRO A 171 -18.38 30.68 -3.61
C PRO A 171 -19.19 30.85 -2.31
N GLY A 172 -18.51 31.36 -1.28
CA GLY A 172 -19.15 32.02 -0.15
C GLY A 172 -19.34 31.15 1.10
N LEU A 173 -18.41 31.26 2.06
CA LEU A 173 -18.77 31.53 3.45
C LEU A 173 -17.56 32.02 4.25
N HIS A 174 -17.81 33.05 5.05
CA HIS A 174 -16.87 33.75 5.90
C HIS A 174 -16.49 32.95 7.16
N HIS A 175 -15.27 33.23 7.62
CA HIS A 175 -14.86 33.39 9.03
C HIS A 175 -14.55 32.19 9.94
N THR A 176 -13.26 32.18 10.33
CA THR A 176 -12.71 32.00 11.69
C THR A 176 -12.66 30.59 12.29
N LEU A 177 -11.45 30.17 12.69
CA LEU A 177 -11.07 29.66 14.02
C LEU A 177 -9.62 29.12 13.94
N LEU A 178 -8.64 29.92 14.37
CA LEU A 178 -8.01 29.88 15.69
C LEU A 178 -7.08 28.67 15.93
N SER A 179 -5.80 28.94 15.70
CA SER A 179 -4.64 28.44 16.45
C SER A 179 -4.98 27.75 17.78
N LYS A 180 -4.72 26.44 17.86
CA LYS A 180 -4.44 25.74 19.11
C LYS A 180 -3.11 25.01 18.98
N SER A 181 -2.05 25.71 19.39
CA SER A 181 -0.82 25.11 19.88
C SER A 181 -1.14 24.18 21.06
N CYS A 182 -0.83 22.89 20.94
CA CYS A 182 -0.97 21.92 22.03
C CYS A 182 0.41 21.70 22.72
N PRO A 183 0.51 21.80 24.05
CA PRO A 183 1.78 21.83 24.78
C PRO A 183 2.05 20.49 25.48
N LYS A 184 2.63 19.49 24.81
CA LYS A 184 3.11 18.26 25.47
C LYS A 184 4.32 17.63 24.80
N CYS A 185 5.40 18.39 24.63
CA CYS A 185 6.72 17.82 24.40
C CYS A 185 7.77 18.68 25.10
N PHE A 186 7.83 18.68 26.44
CA PHE A 186 8.97 19.21 27.18
C PHE A 186 9.13 18.46 28.51
N HIS A 187 10.26 17.74 28.63
CA HIS A 187 10.86 17.10 29.82
C HIS A 187 10.09 15.89 30.42
N ALA A 188 10.73 14.79 30.81
CA ALA A 188 12.14 14.50 31.12
C ALA A 188 12.49 13.05 30.74
#